data_AF-A0A7G2TA38-F1
#
_entry.id   AF-A0A7G2TA38-F1
#
_cell.length_a   1.000
_cell.length_b   1.000
_cell.length_c   1.000
_cell.angle_alpha   90.00
_cell.angle_beta   90.00
_cell.angle_gamma   90.00
#
_symmetry.space_group_name_H-M   'P 1'
#
loop_
_entity.id
_entity.type
_entity.pdbx_description
1 polymer ?
#
loop_
_entity_poly.entity_id
_entity_poly.type
_entity_poly.pdbx_seq_one_letter_code
_entity_poly.pdbx_strand_id
1 'polypeptide(L)'
;MAFFSRAEACKDKVQKENNPFKKCTSLQEKDCCDNQTILKEANDSFKKSTTVLEADQLVFLKTFIYSYINLFEGLDKNIVPFEAYRPPLLSKDIHTLYEIYLI
;
A
#
# COMPACT_ATOMS: atom_id res chain seq x y z
N MET A 1 -12.42 -4.80 7.52
CA MET A 1 -13.26 -5.83 6.86
C MET A 1 -12.61 -6.13 5.51
N ALA A 2 -12.18 -7.37 5.28
CA ALA A 2 -11.61 -7.77 4.00
C ALA A 2 -12.71 -8.44 3.15
N PHE A 3 -13.01 -7.85 2.00
CA PHE A 3 -13.96 -8.41 1.03
C PHE A 3 -13.20 -9.37 0.12
N PHE A 4 -13.25 -10.65 0.43
CA PHE A 4 -12.82 -11.69 -0.49
C PHE A 4 -14.04 -12.19 -1.26
N SER A 5 -14.38 -11.53 -2.37
CA SER A 5 -15.34 -12.08 -3.33
C SER A 5 -14.62 -13.06 -4.24
N ARG A 6 -15.20 -14.25 -4.40
CA ARG A 6 -14.72 -15.28 -5.32
C ARG A 6 -14.84 -14.74 -6.74
N ALA A 7 -13.75 -14.66 -7.48
CA ALA A 7 -13.77 -14.19 -8.87
C ALA A 7 -14.58 -15.17 -9.74
N GLU A 8 -15.44 -14.63 -10.59
CA GLU A 8 -16.26 -15.43 -11.51
C GLU A 8 -15.38 -15.96 -12.66
N ALA A 9 -15.46 -17.26 -12.93
CA ALA A 9 -14.65 -17.89 -13.97
C ALA A 9 -15.09 -17.38 -15.36
N CYS A 10 -14.14 -16.87 -16.15
CA CYS A 10 -14.37 -16.44 -17.52
C CYS A 10 -14.99 -17.59 -18.34
N LYS A 11 -16.27 -17.47 -18.64
CA LYS A 11 -16.96 -18.34 -19.61
C LYS A 11 -16.77 -17.76 -21.00
N ASP A 12 -15.69 -18.15 -21.66
CA ASP A 12 -15.64 -18.06 -23.12
C ASP A 12 -15.10 -19.36 -23.74
N LYS A 13 -16.07 -20.13 -24.26
CA LYS A 13 -15.99 -21.16 -25.31
C LYS A 13 -14.78 -22.09 -25.30
N VAL A 14 -14.68 -22.96 -24.30
CA VAL A 14 -14.12 -24.30 -24.55
C VAL A 14 -15.30 -25.20 -24.92
N GLN A 15 -15.39 -25.52 -26.21
CA GLN A 15 -16.34 -26.51 -26.68
C GLN A 15 -16.07 -27.83 -25.95
N LYS A 16 -17.16 -28.44 -25.50
CA LYS A 16 -17.17 -29.73 -24.80
C LYS A 16 -16.46 -30.78 -25.65
N GLU A 17 -15.43 -31.41 -25.10
CA GLU A 17 -15.26 -32.85 -25.29
C GLU A 17 -15.41 -33.55 -23.95
N ASN A 18 -16.33 -34.51 -23.94
CA ASN A 18 -16.82 -35.19 -22.76
C ASN A 18 -15.78 -36.22 -22.28
N ASN A 19 -15.36 -36.14 -21.01
CA ASN A 19 -15.50 -37.31 -20.14
C ASN A 19 -15.37 -36.93 -18.66
N PRO A 20 -16.35 -37.27 -17.81
CA PRO A 20 -16.20 -37.20 -16.38
C PRO A 20 -15.40 -38.43 -15.92
N PHE A 21 -14.56 -38.28 -14.89
CA PHE A 21 -13.75 -39.33 -14.27
C PHE A 21 -12.49 -39.78 -15.01
N LYS A 22 -11.43 -38.97 -14.94
CA LYS A 22 -10.12 -39.53 -14.57
C LYS A 22 -9.69 -38.96 -13.23
N LYS A 23 -10.02 -39.74 -12.21
CA LYS A 23 -9.47 -39.69 -10.86
C LYS A 23 -7.94 -39.49 -10.97
N CYS A 24 -7.43 -38.34 -10.53
CA CYS A 24 -6.00 -38.12 -10.35
C CYS A 24 -5.55 -38.94 -9.14
N THR A 25 -5.45 -40.26 -9.31
CA THR A 25 -4.96 -41.21 -8.32
C THR A 25 -3.92 -42.09 -8.97
N SER A 26 -2.77 -41.50 -9.27
CA SER A 26 -1.46 -42.13 -9.08
C SER A 26 -0.40 -41.17 -9.60
N LEU A 27 0.62 -40.99 -8.77
CA LEU A 27 1.91 -40.44 -9.17
C LEU A 27 2.50 -41.35 -10.25
N GLN A 28 2.32 -40.99 -11.51
CA GLN A 28 3.10 -41.53 -12.61
C GLN A 28 3.35 -40.39 -13.59
N GLU A 29 4.62 -39.98 -13.64
CA GLU A 29 5.20 -38.99 -14.54
C GLU A 29 4.61 -39.10 -15.95
N LYS A 30 3.83 -38.09 -16.33
CA LYS A 30 3.77 -37.60 -17.70
C LYS A 30 3.68 -36.09 -17.64
N ASP A 31 4.53 -35.43 -18.42
CA ASP A 31 4.71 -33.98 -18.50
C ASP A 31 3.38 -33.22 -18.50
N CYS A 32 2.99 -32.70 -17.34
CA CYS A 32 1.84 -31.79 -17.21
C CYS A 32 2.24 -30.32 -17.31
N CYS A 33 3.54 -30.03 -17.32
CA CYS A 33 4.08 -28.67 -17.36
C CYS A 33 4.97 -28.54 -18.58
N ASP A 34 4.36 -28.17 -19.70
CA ASP A 34 5.11 -27.63 -20.82
C ASP A 34 5.64 -26.26 -20.34
N ASN A 35 6.97 -26.11 -20.22
CA ASN A 35 7.61 -24.88 -19.77
C ASN A 35 7.48 -23.81 -20.85
N GLN A 36 6.26 -23.29 -21.02
CA GLN A 36 5.96 -22.23 -21.96
C GLN A 36 6.35 -20.91 -21.31
N THR A 37 7.53 -20.40 -21.65
CA THR A 37 7.92 -19.04 -21.34
C THR A 37 7.06 -18.09 -22.18
N ILE A 38 6.03 -17.51 -21.57
CA ILE A 38 5.24 -16.46 -22.21
C ILE A 38 6.09 -15.19 -22.24
N LEU A 39 6.85 -15.02 -23.31
CA LEU A 39 7.46 -13.73 -23.66
C LEU A 39 6.34 -12.82 -24.18
N LYS A 40 5.73 -12.07 -23.26
CA LYS A 40 4.93 -10.89 -23.64
C LYS A 40 5.89 -9.75 -23.93
N GLU A 41 6.24 -9.58 -25.20
CA GLU A 41 6.83 -8.33 -25.67
C GLU A 41 5.84 -7.20 -25.37
N ALA A 42 6.36 -6.11 -24.80
CA ALA A 42 5.54 -4.93 -24.55
C ALA A 42 5.05 -4.41 -25.89
N ASN A 43 3.76 -4.61 -26.21
CA ASN A 43 3.19 -4.05 -27.42
C ASN A 43 3.38 -2.52 -27.43
N ASP A 44 4.06 -2.00 -28.45
CA ASP A 44 4.23 -0.56 -28.71
C ASP A 44 2.89 0.20 -28.87
N SER A 45 1.77 -0.52 -28.93
CA SER A 45 0.42 0.04 -28.94
C SER A 45 -0.07 0.55 -27.58
N PHE A 46 0.76 0.54 -26.52
CA PHE A 46 0.43 1.24 -25.29
C PHE A 46 0.47 2.75 -25.58
N LYS A 47 -0.71 3.32 -25.84
CA LYS A 47 -0.88 4.75 -26.09
C LYS A 47 -0.35 5.50 -24.88
N LYS A 48 0.89 6.01 -24.96
CA LYS A 48 1.47 6.90 -23.96
C LYS A 48 0.49 8.04 -23.81
N SER A 49 -0.31 8.04 -22.75
CA SER A 49 -1.13 9.19 -22.40
C SER A 49 -0.14 10.25 -21.92
N THR A 50 0.32 11.09 -22.84
CA THR A 50 0.98 12.34 -22.50
C THR A 50 -0.09 13.22 -21.89
N THR A 51 -0.33 13.04 -20.60
CA THR A 51 -1.17 13.93 -19.82
C THR A 51 -0.46 15.28 -19.77
N VAL A 52 -1.04 16.27 -20.43
CA VAL A 52 -0.59 17.65 -20.29
C VAL A 52 -0.89 18.04 -18.85
N LEU A 53 0.15 18.34 -18.08
CA LEU A 53 -0.01 18.76 -16.70
C LEU A 53 -0.62 20.17 -16.72
N GLU A 54 -1.85 20.29 -16.26
CA GLU A 54 -2.52 21.58 -16.17
C GLU A 54 -1.93 22.43 -15.03
N ALA A 55 -2.08 23.76 -15.12
CA ALA A 55 -1.51 24.68 -14.13
C ALA A 55 -1.95 24.34 -12.70
N ASP A 56 -3.23 24.01 -12.53
CA ASP A 56 -3.81 23.67 -11.22
C ASP A 56 -3.23 22.37 -10.64
N GLN A 57 -2.96 21.38 -11.49
CA GLN A 57 -2.32 20.13 -11.08
C GLN A 57 -0.89 20.36 -10.61
N LEU A 58 -0.16 21.27 -11.27
CA LEU A 58 1.18 21.66 -10.86
C LEU A 58 1.17 22.42 -9.53
N VAL A 59 0.20 23.31 -9.33
CA VAL A 59 0.02 24.03 -8.05
C VAL A 59 -0.26 23.03 -6.93
N PHE A 60 -1.22 22.12 -7.13
CA PHE A 60 -1.53 21.07 -6.17
C PHE A 60 -0.29 20.24 -5.82
N LEU A 61 0.41 19.72 -6.83
CA LEU A 61 1.60 18.89 -6.62
C LEU A 61 2.69 19.63 -5.84
N LYS A 62 2.95 20.91 -6.18
CA LYS A 62 3.92 21.75 -5.46
C LYS A 62 3.52 21.94 -4.01
N THR A 63 2.26 22.27 -3.73
CA THR A 63 1.76 22.46 -2.36
C THR A 63 1.83 21.16 -1.56
N PHE A 64 1.47 20.03 -2.18
CA PHE A 64 1.55 18.72 -1.56
C PHE A 64 2.98 18.39 -1.16
N ILE A 65 3.94 18.47 -2.10
CA ILE A 65 5.36 18.20 -1.83
C ILE A 65 5.90 19.13 -0.75
N TYR A 66 5.61 20.43 -0.84
CA TYR A 66 6.05 21.41 0.16
C TYR A 66 5.51 21.05 1.56
N SER A 67 4.22 20.79 1.68
CA SER A 67 3.62 20.41 2.98
C SER A 67 4.17 19.09 3.52
N TYR A 68 4.43 18.12 2.64
CA TYR A 68 4.96 16.82 3.01
C TYR A 68 6.40 16.91 3.54
N ILE A 69 7.26 17.72 2.89
CA ILE A 69 8.63 17.95 3.36
C ILE A 69 8.61 18.60 4.76
N ASN A 70 7.81 19.65 4.95
CA ASN A 70 7.70 20.35 6.23
C ASN A 70 7.15 19.48 7.38
N LEU A 71 6.54 18.33 7.09
CA LEU A 71 6.11 17.40 8.12
C LEU A 71 7.30 16.69 8.80
N PHE A 72 8.40 16.52 8.07
CA PHE A 72 9.58 15.80 8.53
C PHE A 72 10.81 16.69 8.72
N GLU A 73 10.85 17.83 8.02
CA GLU A 73 11.92 18.81 8.17
C GLU A 73 11.75 19.52 9.52
N GLY A 74 12.74 19.37 10.39
CA GLY A 74 12.79 20.07 11.67
C GLY A 74 13.08 21.56 11.48
N LEU A 75 12.85 22.36 12.51
CA LEU A 75 13.25 23.76 12.51
C LEU A 75 14.78 23.89 12.49
N ASP A 76 15.32 24.84 11.72
CA ASP A 76 16.76 25.16 11.68
C ASP A 76 17.37 25.39 13.07
N LYS A 77 16.54 25.91 13.98
CA LYS A 77 16.88 26.08 15.39
C LYS A 77 15.81 25.39 16.23
N ASN A 78 16.27 24.55 17.17
CA ASN A 78 15.40 24.00 18.19
C ASN A 78 14.91 25.12 19.09
N ILE A 79 13.66 25.53 18.89
CA ILE A 79 12.97 26.44 19.80
C ILE A 79 12.49 25.57 20.96
N VAL A 80 13.02 25.78 22.17
CA VAL A 80 12.49 25.14 23.38
C VAL A 80 11.28 25.97 23.83
N PRO A 81 10.04 25.48 23.62
CA PRO A 81 8.88 26.22 24.09
C PRO A 81 8.95 26.32 25.60
N PHE A 82 8.63 27.49 26.16
CA PHE A 82 8.55 27.69 27.60
C PHE A 82 9.90 27.52 28.35
N GLU A 83 11.04 27.75 27.71
CA GLU A 83 12.36 27.68 28.36
C GLU A 83 12.44 28.54 29.65
N ALA A 84 11.84 29.73 29.62
CA ALA A 84 11.77 30.63 30.78
C ALA A 84 10.59 30.33 31.73
N TYR A 85 9.72 29.36 31.41
CA TYR A 85 8.58 29.03 32.26
C TYR A 85 9.05 28.15 33.40
N ARG A 86 8.91 28.67 34.63
CA ARG A 86 9.09 27.82 35.82
C ARG A 86 7.90 26.86 35.89
N PRO A 87 8.11 25.53 35.95
CA PRO A 87 7.04 24.57 36.16
C PRO A 87 6.20 24.96 37.39
N PRO A 88 4.87 24.73 37.38
CA PRO A 88 4.05 25.01 38.54
C PRO A 88 4.58 24.23 39.75
N LEU A 89 4.56 24.86 40.92
CA LEU A 89 4.91 24.15 42.15
C LEU A 89 3.86 23.07 42.40
N LEU A 90 4.28 21.80 42.28
CA LEU A 90 3.44 20.66 42.60
C LEU A 90 3.23 20.62 44.12
N SER A 91 1.98 20.81 44.56
CA SER A 91 1.61 20.66 45.98
C SER A 91 1.48 19.19 46.39
N LYS A 92 1.26 18.30 45.41
CA LYS A 92 1.13 16.86 45.55
C LYS A 92 1.73 16.17 44.32
N ASP A 93 2.26 14.99 44.54
CA ASP A 93 2.71 14.11 43.47
C ASP A 93 1.50 13.54 42.72
N ILE A 94 1.31 13.96 41.47
CA ILE A 94 0.20 13.53 40.61
C ILE A 94 0.31 12.05 40.20
N HIS A 95 1.52 11.51 40.04
CA HIS A 95 1.72 10.11 39.66
C HIS A 95 1.32 9.19 40.81
N THR A 96 1.71 9.56 42.02
CA THR A 96 1.29 8.87 43.24
C THR A 96 -0.21 9.06 43.51
N LEU A 97 -0.75 10.27 43.30
CA LEU A 97 -2.17 10.57 43.53
C LEU A 97 -3.12 9.79 42.62
N TYR A 98 -2.72 9.58 41.35
CA TYR A 98 -3.53 8.90 40.34
C TYR A 98 -3.04 7.48 40.01
N GLU A 99 -2.04 6.98 40.73
CA GLU A 99 -1.43 5.66 40.51
C GLU A 99 -0.99 5.43 39.04
N ILE A 100 -0.43 6.48 38.41
CA ILE A 100 0.05 6.44 37.02
C ILE A 100 1.57 6.25 37.03
N TYR A 101 2.01 5.05 36.67
CA TYR A 101 3.43 4.68 36.57
C TYR A 101 3.85 4.58 35.10
N LEU A 102 5.01 5.17 34.76
CA LEU A 102 5.63 4.93 33.46
C LEU A 102 6.15 3.48 33.41
N ILE A 103 5.83 2.77 32.33
CA ILE A 103 6.26 1.38 32.05
C ILE A 103 7.59 1.40 31.29
#